data_AF-A0AAE8JWP9-F1
#
_entry.id   AF-A0AAE8JWP9-F1
#
_cell.length_a   1.000
_cell.length_b   1.000
_cell.length_c   1.000
_cell.angle_alpha   90.00
_cell.angle_beta   90.00
_cell.angle_gamma   90.00
#
_symmetry.space_group_name_H-M   'P 1'
#
loop_
_entity.id
_entity.type
_entity.pdbx_description
1 polymer ?
#
loop_
_entity_poly.entity_id
_entity_poly.type
_entity_poly.pdbx_seq_one_letter_code
_entity_poly.pdbx_strand_id
1 'polypeptide(L)'
;MRCAGIEGAGSGWLAVWEEEGVLASAYYASVTELAVALHAVAVVGVDIPIGLSEHAPRAADRQARQFVGRRACSVFAAPLRGMLHASTQAQASAMHRVLDHDKQRGFGARSFALLAKICEWDRALRADLAWAEHVFEVHPEVSDSD
;
A
#
# COMPACT_ATOMS: atom_id res chain seq x y z
N MET A 1 -13.28 16.95 -8.25
CA MET A 1 -12.08 16.33 -7.66
C MET A 1 -11.21 15.72 -8.76
N ARG A 2 -9.97 16.17 -8.94
CA ARG A 2 -9.03 15.55 -9.93
C ARG A 2 -8.13 14.50 -9.29
N CYS A 3 -7.66 14.77 -8.08
CA CYS A 3 -6.83 13.85 -7.31
C CYS A 3 -7.29 13.78 -5.85
N ALA A 4 -7.01 12.64 -5.21
CA ALA A 4 -7.19 12.44 -3.77
C ALA A 4 -5.98 11.68 -3.20
N GLY A 5 -5.54 12.06 -2.01
CA GLY A 5 -4.55 11.33 -1.21
C GLY A 5 -5.22 10.60 -0.06
N ILE A 6 -4.78 9.37 0.23
CA ILE A 6 -5.37 8.50 1.25
C ILE A 6 -4.28 8.02 2.20
N GLU A 7 -4.55 8.13 3.50
CA GLU A 7 -3.70 7.64 4.58
C GLU A 7 -4.50 6.82 5.58
N GLY A 8 -3.86 5.82 6.21
CA GLY A 8 -4.48 5.02 7.25
C GLY A 8 -4.75 5.83 8.52
N ALA A 9 -6.01 5.94 8.93
CA ALA A 9 -6.44 6.67 10.12
C ALA A 9 -7.14 5.72 11.11
N GLY A 10 -6.42 5.26 12.13
CA GLY A 10 -6.96 4.29 13.09
C GLY A 10 -7.44 3.02 12.38
N SER A 11 -8.72 2.67 12.56
CA SER A 11 -9.35 1.50 11.92
C SER A 11 -9.74 1.72 10.45
N GLY A 12 -9.71 2.95 9.95
CA GLY A 12 -10.14 3.28 8.59
C GLY A 12 -9.13 4.14 7.86
N TRP A 13 -9.66 5.09 7.10
CA TRP A 13 -8.93 5.85 6.09
C TRP A 13 -9.35 7.31 6.09
N LEU A 14 -8.37 8.22 6.03
CA LEU A 14 -8.60 9.63 5.77
C LEU A 14 -8.28 9.91 4.31
N ALA A 15 -9.24 10.39 3.54
CA ALA A 15 -8.99 10.93 2.21
C ALA A 15 -8.94 12.46 2.27
N VAL A 16 -8.00 13.04 1.53
CA VAL A 16 -7.81 14.49 1.40
C VAL A 16 -7.75 14.82 -0.09
N TRP A 17 -8.44 15.89 -0.49
CA TRP A 17 -8.44 16.37 -1.87
C TRP A 17 -8.58 17.89 -1.92
N GLU A 18 -8.32 18.46 -3.11
CA GLU A 18 -8.58 19.87 -3.39
C GLU A 18 -9.95 20.04 -4.06
N GLU A 19 -10.71 21.01 -3.56
CA GLU A 19 -11.98 21.47 -4.11
C GLU A 19 -11.99 23.00 -4.09
N GLU A 20 -12.01 23.61 -5.28
CA GLU A 20 -12.06 25.07 -5.47
C GLU A 20 -10.93 25.82 -4.73
N GLY A 21 -9.71 25.26 -4.73
CA GLY A 21 -8.56 25.84 -4.03
C GLY A 21 -8.57 25.64 -2.52
N VAL A 22 -9.51 24.87 -1.97
CA VAL A 22 -9.59 24.53 -0.55
C VAL A 22 -9.35 23.04 -0.37
N LEU A 23 -8.59 22.67 0.67
CA LEU A 23 -8.44 21.28 1.06
C LEU A 23 -9.69 20.82 1.79
N ALA A 24 -10.29 19.75 1.28
CA ALA A 24 -11.38 19.02 1.91
C ALA A 24 -10.91 17.63 2.32
N SER A 25 -11.58 17.04 3.29
CA SER A 25 -11.24 15.71 3.79
C SER A 25 -12.46 14.97 4.30
N ALA A 26 -12.45 13.65 4.18
CA ALA A 26 -13.45 12.77 4.76
C ALA A 26 -12.83 11.49 5.31
N TYR A 27 -13.42 10.97 6.38
CA TYR A 27 -13.08 9.67 6.95
C TYR A 27 -13.97 8.58 6.36
N TYR A 28 -13.36 7.44 6.06
CA TYR A 28 -14.03 6.25 5.53
C TYR A 28 -13.66 5.04 6.40
N ALA A 29 -14.64 4.22 6.74
CA ALA A 29 -14.41 3.08 7.62
C ALA A 29 -13.79 1.87 6.88
N SER A 30 -13.87 1.85 5.55
CA SER A 30 -13.35 0.75 4.72
C SER A 30 -12.87 1.22 3.34
N VAL A 31 -12.07 0.39 2.68
CA VAL A 31 -11.66 0.61 1.28
C VAL A 31 -12.85 0.51 0.32
N THR A 32 -13.86 -0.28 0.66
CA THR A 32 -15.10 -0.36 -0.14
C THR A 32 -15.83 0.98 -0.15
N GLU A 33 -15.94 1.66 0.99
CA GLU A 33 -16.55 3.00 1.05
C GLU A 33 -15.73 4.02 0.28
N LEU A 34 -14.40 3.96 0.36
CA LEU A 34 -13.49 4.78 -0.45
C LEU A 34 -13.71 4.56 -1.94
N ALA A 35 -13.77 3.29 -2.38
CA ALA A 35 -13.96 2.94 -3.78
C ALA A 35 -15.25 3.54 -4.33
N VAL A 36 -16.35 3.45 -3.59
CA VAL A 36 -17.63 4.06 -3.98
C VAL A 36 -17.54 5.59 -4.04
N ALA A 37 -16.97 6.22 -3.01
CA ALA A 37 -16.91 7.67 -2.93
C ALA A 37 -15.96 8.31 -3.95
N LEU A 38 -14.86 7.62 -4.26
CA LEU A 38 -13.78 8.12 -5.10
C LEU A 38 -13.73 7.47 -6.49
N HIS A 39 -14.76 6.70 -6.88
CA HIS A 39 -14.80 5.99 -8.15
C HIS A 39 -14.59 6.92 -9.37
N ALA A 40 -15.07 8.16 -9.29
CA ALA A 40 -14.96 9.13 -10.38
C ALA A 40 -13.69 10.00 -10.31
N VAL A 41 -12.81 9.77 -9.32
CA VAL A 41 -11.58 10.53 -9.15
C VAL A 41 -10.52 9.99 -10.10
N ALA A 42 -9.91 10.86 -10.89
CA ALA A 42 -8.98 10.45 -11.94
C ALA A 42 -7.66 9.86 -11.40
N VAL A 43 -7.21 10.31 -10.22
CA VAL A 43 -5.98 9.85 -9.58
C VAL A 43 -6.18 9.74 -8.07
N VAL A 44 -5.97 8.55 -7.53
CA VAL A 44 -6.05 8.27 -6.09
C VAL A 44 -4.69 7.75 -5.63
N GLY A 45 -3.98 8.50 -4.80
CA GLY A 45 -2.73 8.08 -4.18
C GLY A 45 -2.96 7.51 -2.79
N VAL A 46 -2.36 6.37 -2.45
CA VAL A 46 -2.47 5.76 -1.11
C VAL A 46 -1.10 5.31 -0.60
N ASP A 47 -0.77 5.63 0.66
CA ASP A 47 0.41 5.10 1.35
C ASP A 47 0.17 3.68 1.89
N ILE A 48 -0.03 2.75 0.97
CA ILE A 48 -0.06 1.33 1.30
C ILE A 48 0.39 0.47 0.11
N PRO A 49 1.09 -0.64 0.36
CA PRO A 49 1.44 -1.57 -0.71
C PRO A 49 0.21 -2.09 -1.46
N ILE A 50 0.20 -1.90 -2.78
CA ILE A 50 -0.82 -2.44 -3.70
C ILE A 50 -0.15 -3.17 -4.87
N GLY A 51 -0.92 -3.89 -5.71
CA GLY A 51 -0.33 -4.62 -6.85
C GLY A 51 0.72 -5.66 -6.44
N LEU A 52 0.46 -6.40 -5.35
CA LEU A 52 1.45 -7.31 -4.74
C LEU A 52 1.95 -8.37 -5.72
N SER A 53 3.26 -8.65 -5.65
CA SER A 53 3.95 -9.69 -6.45
C SER A 53 3.85 -11.06 -5.79
N GLU A 54 3.99 -12.12 -6.59
CA GLU A 54 4.06 -13.51 -6.09
C GLU A 54 5.40 -13.82 -5.40
N HIS A 55 6.48 -13.24 -5.93
CA HIS A 55 7.85 -13.49 -5.48
C HIS A 55 8.57 -12.18 -5.15
N ALA A 56 9.54 -12.24 -4.24
CA ALA A 56 10.42 -11.13 -3.97
C ALA A 56 11.60 -11.07 -4.95
N PRO A 57 12.18 -9.87 -5.17
CA PRO A 57 11.72 -8.58 -4.66
C PRO A 57 10.62 -7.96 -5.55
N ARG A 58 9.66 -7.24 -4.94
CA ARG A 58 8.72 -6.39 -5.68
C ARG A 58 9.50 -5.32 -6.47
N ALA A 59 9.04 -5.04 -7.69
CA ALA A 59 9.64 -4.01 -8.54
C ALA A 59 9.57 -2.61 -7.88
N ALA A 60 8.41 -2.28 -7.28
CA ALA A 60 8.20 -1.03 -6.54
C ALA A 60 9.22 -0.86 -5.41
N ASP A 61 9.35 -1.83 -4.50
CA ASP A 61 10.33 -1.80 -3.41
C ASP A 61 11.78 -1.65 -3.93
N ARG A 62 12.11 -2.26 -5.08
CA ARG A 62 13.44 -2.14 -5.69
C ARG A 62 13.67 -0.73 -6.20
N GLN A 63 12.71 -0.15 -6.91
CA GLN A 63 12.77 1.21 -7.44
C GLN A 63 12.84 2.23 -6.31
N ALA A 64 12.00 2.10 -5.28
CA ALA A 64 12.02 2.96 -4.10
C ALA A 64 13.40 2.93 -3.41
N ARG A 65 13.98 1.73 -3.18
CA ARG A 65 15.33 1.60 -2.59
C ARG A 65 16.42 2.24 -3.44
N GLN A 66 16.32 2.13 -4.76
CA GLN A 66 17.25 2.79 -5.67
C GLN A 66 17.14 4.30 -5.60
N PHE A 67 15.92 4.84 -5.55
CA PHE A 67 15.65 6.26 -5.45
C PHE A 67 16.17 6.89 -4.15
N VAL A 68 15.87 6.28 -3.00
CA VAL A 68 16.26 6.85 -1.68
C VAL A 68 17.74 6.63 -1.31
N GLY A 69 18.47 5.80 -2.08
CA GLY A 69 19.91 5.60 -1.96
C GLY A 69 20.36 5.17 -0.57
N ARG A 70 21.10 6.05 0.14
CA ARG A 70 21.62 5.77 1.50
C ARG A 70 20.53 5.43 2.51
N ARG A 71 19.29 5.87 2.26
CA ARG A 71 18.11 5.57 3.08
C ARG A 71 17.40 4.28 2.66
N ALA A 72 17.98 3.42 1.81
CA ALA A 72 17.30 2.20 1.32
C ALA A 72 16.77 1.25 2.42
N CYS A 73 17.31 1.33 3.63
CA CYS A 73 16.79 0.61 4.79
C CYS A 73 15.46 1.15 5.35
N SER A 74 15.05 2.38 4.99
CA SER A 74 13.74 2.95 5.37
C SER A 74 12.58 2.36 4.55
N VAL A 75 12.86 1.82 3.36
CA VAL A 75 11.88 1.14 2.52
C VAL A 75 11.62 -0.26 3.08
N PHE A 76 10.53 -0.39 3.83
CA PHE A 76 10.11 -1.68 4.36
C PHE A 76 9.76 -2.65 3.23
N ALA A 77 9.93 -3.95 3.48
CA ALA A 77 9.50 -4.97 2.52
C ALA A 77 7.98 -5.15 2.65
N ALA A 78 7.26 -4.91 1.56
CA ALA A 78 5.84 -5.19 1.48
C ALA A 78 5.58 -6.71 1.42
N PRO A 79 4.39 -7.18 1.83
CA PRO A 79 4.04 -8.59 1.73
C PRO A 79 3.98 -9.04 0.28
N LEU A 80 4.30 -10.31 0.06
CA LEU A 80 4.01 -11.00 -1.19
C LEU A 80 2.59 -11.54 -1.17
N ARG A 81 1.99 -11.75 -2.33
CA ARG A 81 0.59 -12.17 -2.44
C ARG A 81 0.31 -13.46 -1.67
N GLY A 82 1.22 -14.43 -1.78
CA GLY A 82 1.13 -15.70 -1.08
C GLY A 82 1.07 -15.56 0.46
N MET A 83 1.40 -14.40 1.02
CA MET A 83 1.45 -14.16 2.46
C MET A 83 0.17 -13.57 3.06
N LEU A 84 -0.80 -13.16 2.24
CA LEU A 84 -2.00 -12.46 2.71
C LEU A 84 -2.88 -13.27 3.68
N HIS A 85 -2.71 -14.58 3.73
CA HIS A 85 -3.45 -15.47 4.64
C HIS A 85 -2.70 -15.77 5.95
N ALA A 86 -1.52 -15.18 6.16
CA ALA A 86 -0.76 -15.38 7.40
C ALA A 86 -1.53 -14.78 8.59
N SER A 87 -1.78 -15.60 9.61
CA SER A 87 -2.50 -15.18 10.82
C SER A 87 -1.57 -14.72 11.94
N THR A 88 -0.27 -15.04 11.86
CA THR A 88 0.73 -14.64 12.85
C THR A 88 2.00 -14.10 12.20
N GLN A 89 2.74 -13.25 12.91
CA GLN A 89 4.01 -12.71 12.43
C GLN A 89 5.03 -13.82 12.15
N ALA A 90 5.03 -14.88 12.96
CA ALA A 90 5.90 -16.04 12.76
C ALA A 90 5.55 -16.78 11.46
N GLN A 91 4.26 -17.00 11.20
CA GLN A 91 3.79 -17.58 9.93
C GLN A 91 4.17 -16.70 8.74
N ALA A 92 3.88 -15.39 8.81
CA ALA A 92 4.23 -14.45 7.75
C ALA A 92 5.75 -14.45 7.47
N SER A 93 6.58 -14.49 8.51
CA SER A 93 8.02 -14.60 8.36
C SER A 93 8.46 -15.91 7.74
N ALA A 94 7.88 -17.05 8.13
CA ALA A 94 8.20 -18.34 7.54
C ALA A 94 7.84 -18.38 6.05
N MET A 95 6.66 -17.87 5.69
CA MET A 95 6.21 -17.78 4.30
C MET A 95 7.09 -16.85 3.47
N HIS A 96 7.43 -15.68 4.01
CA HIS A 96 8.32 -14.74 3.33
C HIS A 96 9.68 -15.38 3.04
N ARG A 97 10.27 -16.16 3.97
CA ARG A 97 11.54 -16.86 3.74
C ARG A 97 11.50 -17.86 2.58
N VAL A 98 10.35 -18.50 2.38
CA VAL A 98 10.15 -19.45 1.27
C VAL A 98 10.00 -18.71 -0.07
N LEU A 99 9.33 -17.57 -0.06
CA LEU A 99 9.01 -16.79 -1.26
C LEU A 99 10.12 -15.78 -1.64
N ASP A 100 11.00 -15.43 -0.70
CA ASP A 100 12.23 -14.64 -0.90
C ASP A 100 13.39 -15.56 -1.29
N HIS A 101 13.41 -15.93 -2.57
CA HIS A 101 14.43 -16.80 -3.15
C HIS A 101 15.84 -16.21 -3.18
N ASP A 102 16.00 -14.91 -2.89
CA ASP A 102 17.30 -14.21 -2.88
C ASP A 102 17.92 -14.20 -1.48
N LYS A 103 17.24 -13.58 -0.51
CA LYS A 103 17.85 -13.30 0.81
C LYS A 103 17.25 -14.08 1.97
N GLN A 104 16.16 -14.82 1.72
CA GLN A 104 15.44 -15.58 2.73
C GLN A 104 15.20 -14.76 4.02
N ARG A 105 14.80 -13.50 3.87
CA ARG A 105 14.60 -12.60 5.02
C ARG A 105 13.29 -12.91 5.73
N GLY A 106 13.24 -12.59 7.02
CA GLY A 106 11.99 -12.59 7.78
C GLY A 106 11.10 -11.40 7.41
N PHE A 107 9.82 -11.46 7.77
CA PHE A 107 8.87 -10.38 7.52
C PHE A 107 8.74 -9.49 8.76
N GLY A 108 9.02 -8.20 8.60
CA GLY A 108 9.10 -7.25 9.72
C GLY A 108 7.75 -7.05 10.42
N ALA A 109 7.79 -6.75 11.72
CA ALA A 109 6.59 -6.52 12.53
C ALA A 109 5.74 -5.34 12.02
N ARG A 110 6.38 -4.25 11.54
CA ARG A 110 5.68 -3.11 10.93
C ARG A 110 4.88 -3.51 9.69
N SER A 111 5.50 -4.26 8.77
CA SER A 111 4.81 -4.77 7.57
C SER A 111 3.68 -5.74 7.94
N PHE A 112 3.88 -6.57 8.98
CA PHE A 112 2.85 -7.48 9.46
C PHE A 112 1.64 -6.76 10.07
N ALA A 113 1.86 -5.68 10.82
CA ALA A 113 0.78 -4.85 11.38
C ALA A 113 -0.12 -4.25 10.29
N LEU A 114 0.41 -4.00 9.09
CA LEU A 114 -0.34 -3.49 7.94
C LEU A 114 -1.00 -4.59 7.10
N LEU A 115 -0.71 -5.87 7.34
CA LEU A 115 -1.15 -6.97 6.47
C LEU A 115 -2.66 -7.00 6.26
N ALA A 116 -3.44 -6.74 7.30
CA ALA A 116 -4.90 -6.71 7.23
C ALA A 116 -5.40 -5.58 6.30
N LYS A 117 -4.84 -4.37 6.43
CA LYS A 117 -5.15 -3.23 5.57
C LYS A 117 -4.71 -3.48 4.12
N ILE A 118 -3.55 -4.08 3.91
CA ILE A 118 -3.04 -4.44 2.58
C ILE A 118 -3.99 -5.47 1.93
N CYS A 119 -4.48 -6.43 2.71
CA CYS A 119 -5.42 -7.44 2.23
C CYS A 119 -6.79 -6.84 1.87
N GLU A 120 -7.24 -5.82 2.60
CA GLU A 120 -8.45 -5.05 2.26
C GLU A 120 -8.31 -4.35 0.90
N TRP A 121 -7.20 -3.64 0.69
CA TRP A 121 -6.90 -2.99 -0.60
C TRP A 121 -6.77 -3.98 -1.75
N ASP A 122 -6.04 -5.09 -1.55
CA ASP A 122 -5.89 -6.12 -2.57
C ASP A 122 -7.23 -6.70 -3.02
N ARG A 123 -8.17 -6.92 -2.09
CA ARG A 123 -9.52 -7.37 -2.40
C ARG A 123 -10.32 -6.33 -3.17
N ALA A 124 -10.29 -5.07 -2.72
CA ALA A 124 -11.06 -3.99 -3.35
C ALA A 124 -10.62 -3.73 -4.80
N LEU A 125 -9.30 -3.61 -5.03
CA LEU A 125 -8.75 -3.37 -6.37
C LEU A 125 -8.99 -4.54 -7.32
N ARG A 126 -9.04 -5.78 -6.81
CA ARG A 126 -9.37 -6.96 -7.61
C ARG A 126 -10.85 -7.08 -7.93
N ALA A 127 -11.72 -6.53 -7.09
CA ALA A 127 -13.15 -6.52 -7.31
C ALA A 127 -13.57 -5.48 -8.36
N ASP A 128 -12.77 -4.41 -8.53
CA ASP A 128 -13.03 -3.33 -9.47
C ASP A 128 -11.75 -2.92 -10.21
N LEU A 129 -11.53 -3.54 -11.38
CA LEU A 129 -10.35 -3.26 -12.21
C LEU A 129 -10.39 -1.86 -12.83
N ALA A 130 -11.58 -1.29 -13.06
CA ALA A 130 -11.71 0.04 -13.64
C ALA A 130 -11.25 1.08 -12.61
N TRP A 131 -11.67 0.95 -11.36
CA TRP A 131 -11.17 1.81 -10.29
C TRP A 131 -9.67 1.60 -10.05
N ALA A 132 -9.17 0.36 -10.14
CA ALA A 132 -7.76 0.05 -9.93
C ALA A 132 -6.81 0.77 -10.92
N GLU A 133 -7.26 1.14 -12.12
CA GLU A 133 -6.47 1.94 -13.07
C GLU A 133 -6.19 3.37 -12.57
N HIS A 134 -6.97 3.84 -11.60
CA HIS A 134 -6.86 5.18 -11.04
C HIS A 134 -6.17 5.21 -9.66
N VAL A 135 -5.83 4.06 -9.08
CA VAL A 135 -5.23 3.95 -7.75
C VAL A 135 -3.74 3.66 -7.84
N PHE A 136 -2.93 4.47 -7.16
CA PHE A 136 -1.48 4.42 -7.20
C PHE A 136 -0.87 4.30 -5.79
N GLU A 137 0.11 3.42 -5.64
CA GLU A 137 0.96 3.35 -4.44
C GLU A 137 1.80 4.62 -4.37
N VAL A 138 1.72 5.31 -3.22
CA VAL A 138 2.58 6.46 -2.92
C VAL A 138 3.45 6.08 -1.74
N HIS A 139 4.71 6.50 -1.78
CA HIS A 139 5.67 6.26 -0.71
C HIS A 139 6.07 7.61 -0.10
N PRO A 140 5.81 7.88 1.19
CA PRO A 140 6.27 9.12 1.81
C PRO A 140 7.80 9.24 1.75
N GLU A 141 8.52 8.12 1.86
CA GLU A 141 9.99 8.12 1.79
C GLU A 141 10.58 8.56 0.43
N VAL A 142 9.78 8.56 -0.65
CA VAL A 142 10.19 9.05 -1.98
C VAL A 142 9.60 10.41 -2.33
N SER A 143 8.67 10.92 -1.51
CA SER A 143 7.98 12.20 -1.74
C SER A 143 8.76 13.39 -1.17
N ASP A 144 9.59 13.16 -0.15
CA ASP A 144 10.47 14.18 0.42
C ASP A 144 11.87 14.10 -0.22
N SER A 145 12.09 14.95 -1.22
CA SER A 145 13.43 15.39 -1.63
C SER A 145 13.79 16.65 -0.83
N ASP A 146 14.79 16.52 0.07
CA ASP A 146 15.64 17.64 0.47
C ASP A 146 16.45 18.15 -0.74
#